data_AF-A0A2E1ZNA1-F1
#
_entry.id   AF-A0A2E1ZNA1-F1
#
_cell.length_a   1.000
_cell.length_b   1.000
_cell.length_c   1.000
_cell.angle_alpha   90.00
_cell.angle_beta   90.00
_cell.angle_gamma   90.00
#
_symmetry.space_group_name_H-M   'P 1'
#
loop_
_entity.id
_entity.type
_entity.pdbx_description
1 polymer ?
#
loop_
_entity_poly.entity_id
_entity_poly.type
_entity_poly.pdbx_seq_one_letter_code
_entity_poly.pdbx_strand_id
1 'polypeptide(L)'
;MFSQTLSRISAAIPNYKVVTRPDLINLLSPTEPNLNAFEFAEQGIGASLAFGIGLVNNWHACLICLADMPFIKIETYRSLASQLNQDNIVIPFYQKQAGNPVGFGRYFYSDLQSLSGDAGGRPVVKENQNAVVTFDAEDAAVLYDIDTPADLDKYQSLL
;
A
#
# COMPACT_ATOMS: atom_id res chain seq x y z
N MET A 1 6.84 -13.84 4.80
CA MET A 1 5.88 -12.99 4.07
C MET A 1 6.32 -11.51 4.13
N PHE A 2 6.28 -10.81 5.27
CA PHE A 2 6.59 -9.36 5.35
C PHE A 2 7.94 -8.99 4.70
N SER A 3 9.02 -9.69 5.06
CA SER A 3 10.36 -9.45 4.50
C SER A 3 10.39 -9.58 2.97
N GLN A 4 9.62 -10.49 2.39
CA GLN A 4 9.54 -10.65 0.93
C GLN A 4 8.77 -9.50 0.28
N THR A 5 7.62 -9.12 0.84
CA THR A 5 6.85 -7.95 0.39
C THR A 5 7.74 -6.70 0.39
N LEU A 6 8.40 -6.45 1.52
CA LEU A 6 9.28 -5.31 1.71
C LEU A 6 10.49 -5.33 0.77
N SER A 7 11.13 -6.49 0.56
CA SER A 7 12.24 -6.62 -0.38
C SER A 7 11.84 -6.28 -1.82
N ARG A 8 10.60 -6.58 -2.22
CA ARG A 8 10.09 -6.26 -3.55
C ARG A 8 9.76 -4.78 -3.69
N ILE A 9 9.13 -4.20 -2.67
CA ILE A 9 8.83 -2.77 -2.61
C ILE A 9 10.12 -1.95 -2.66
N SER A 10 11.11 -2.25 -1.79
CA SER A 10 12.35 -1.47 -1.72
C SER A 10 13.22 -1.59 -2.97
N ALA A 11 13.15 -2.72 -3.68
CA ALA A 11 13.79 -2.89 -5.00
C ALA A 11 13.10 -2.09 -6.12
N ALA A 12 11.81 -1.77 -5.97
CA ALA A 12 11.05 -0.97 -6.91
C ALA A 12 11.14 0.54 -6.60
N ILE A 13 10.99 0.91 -5.33
CA ILE A 13 10.83 2.27 -4.83
C ILE A 13 11.70 2.43 -3.57
N PRO A 14 12.88 3.08 -3.65
CA PRO A 14 13.85 3.09 -2.57
C PRO A 14 13.45 3.97 -1.37
N ASN A 15 12.56 4.97 -1.58
CA ASN A 15 12.03 5.80 -0.52
C ASN A 15 10.71 5.23 -0.04
N TYR A 16 10.69 4.69 1.18
CA TYR A 16 9.50 4.09 1.78
C TYR A 16 9.44 4.34 3.29
N LYS A 17 8.24 4.19 3.86
CA LYS A 17 7.99 4.17 5.30
C LYS A 17 7.20 2.92 5.61
N VAL A 18 7.50 2.29 6.74
CA VAL A 18 6.74 1.15 7.25
C VAL A 18 6.02 1.60 8.51
N VAL A 19 4.69 1.45 8.52
CA VAL A 19 3.86 1.67 9.70
C VAL A 19 3.51 0.32 10.28
N THR A 20 3.68 0.16 11.59
CA THR A 20 3.38 -1.08 12.30
C THR A 20 2.86 -0.80 13.70
N ARG A 21 2.35 -1.85 14.36
CA ARG A 21 1.93 -1.81 15.75
C ARG A 21 3.15 -1.81 16.70
N PRO A 22 3.08 -1.18 17.88
CA PRO A 22 4.21 -1.06 18.81
C PRO A 22 4.81 -2.41 19.23
N ASP A 23 3.97 -3.44 19.37
CA ASP A 23 4.37 -4.80 19.76
C ASP A 23 5.30 -5.48 18.74
N LEU A 24 5.27 -5.06 17.47
CA LEU A 24 6.12 -5.60 16.41
C LEU A 24 7.44 -4.83 16.23
N ILE A 25 7.63 -3.67 16.86
CA ILE A 25 8.81 -2.82 16.65
C ILE A 25 10.10 -3.54 17.04
N ASN A 26 10.14 -4.19 18.20
CA ASN A 26 11.32 -4.91 18.67
C ASN A 26 11.69 -6.09 17.75
N LEU A 27 10.69 -6.72 17.15
CA LEU A 27 10.90 -7.82 16.21
C LEU A 27 11.45 -7.34 14.86
N LEU A 28 10.96 -6.21 14.36
CA LEU A 28 11.23 -5.75 13.00
C LEU A 28 12.44 -4.80 12.90
N SER A 29 12.69 -3.99 13.94
CA SER A 29 13.75 -2.95 13.94
C SER A 29 15.17 -3.43 13.65
N PRO A 30 15.59 -4.69 13.95
CA PRO A 30 16.90 -5.16 13.53
C PRO A 30 17.07 -5.26 11.99
N THR A 31 15.96 -5.30 11.25
CA THR A 31 15.96 -5.56 9.80
C THR A 31 15.27 -4.48 8.97
N GLU A 32 14.50 -3.59 9.59
CA GLU A 32 13.80 -2.51 8.89
C GLU A 32 14.04 -1.15 9.59
N PRO A 33 14.89 -0.28 9.03
CA PRO A 33 15.24 1.00 9.65
C PRO A 33 14.17 2.09 9.48
N ASN A 34 13.19 1.93 8.57
CA ASN A 34 12.14 2.92 8.29
C ASN A 34 10.82 2.62 9.02
N LEU A 35 10.87 1.91 10.15
CA LEU A 35 9.70 1.60 10.98
C LEU A 35 9.19 2.82 11.72
N ASN A 36 7.87 2.92 11.82
CA ASN A 36 7.15 3.90 12.60
C ASN A 36 6.03 3.18 13.35
N ALA A 37 6.02 3.31 14.68
CA ALA A 37 4.98 2.74 15.52
C ALA A 37 3.72 3.62 15.45
N PHE A 38 2.58 3.00 15.23
CA PHE A 38 1.29 3.65 15.40
C PHE A 38 0.55 3.01 16.59
N GLU A 39 0.48 3.77 17.69
CA GLU A 39 -0.05 3.32 18.98
C GLU A 39 -1.54 2.94 18.94
N PHE A 40 -2.30 3.49 17.98
CA PHE A 40 -3.76 3.39 17.94
C PHE A 40 -4.27 2.51 16.80
N ALA A 41 -3.57 1.41 16.51
CA ALA A 41 -3.93 0.53 15.39
C ALA A 41 -5.33 -0.10 15.52
N GLU A 42 -5.88 -0.17 16.73
CA GLU A 42 -7.27 -0.56 17.00
C GLU A 42 -8.31 0.40 16.41
N GLN A 43 -7.91 1.63 16.03
CA GLN A 43 -8.76 2.59 15.33
C GLN A 43 -8.93 2.28 13.83
N GLY A 44 -8.35 1.17 13.36
CA GLY A 44 -8.55 0.63 12.03
C GLY A 44 -7.50 1.07 11.01
N ILE A 45 -7.51 0.41 9.85
CA ILE A 45 -6.51 0.61 8.80
C ILE A 45 -6.48 2.07 8.28
N GLY A 46 -7.62 2.76 8.26
CA GLY A 46 -7.72 4.17 7.87
C GLY A 46 -6.93 5.09 8.79
N ALA A 47 -6.94 4.84 10.11
CA ALA A 47 -6.18 5.64 11.08
C ALA A 47 -4.65 5.42 10.92
N SER A 48 -4.22 4.18 10.73
CA SER A 48 -2.81 3.87 10.48
C SER A 48 -2.29 4.45 9.15
N LEU A 49 -3.16 4.49 8.13
CA LEU A 49 -2.88 5.11 6.86
C LEU A 49 -2.76 6.64 6.98
N ALA A 50 -3.71 7.29 7.66
CA ALA A 50 -3.65 8.73 7.93
C ALA A 50 -2.35 9.13 8.65
N PHE A 51 -1.94 8.33 9.65
CA PHE A 51 -0.63 8.47 10.30
C PHE A 51 0.53 8.33 9.31
N GLY A 52 0.50 7.28 8.48
CA GLY A 52 1.51 7.02 7.45
C GLY A 52 1.68 8.17 6.46
N ILE A 53 0.57 8.76 5.98
CA ILE A 53 0.60 9.93 5.09
C ILE A 53 1.26 11.13 5.77
N GLY A 54 1.01 11.35 7.06
CA GLY A 54 1.67 12.41 7.83
C GLY A 54 3.21 12.32 7.82
N LEU A 55 3.77 11.10 7.73
CA LEU A 55 5.23 10.87 7.67
C LEU A 55 5.85 11.20 6.31
N VAL A 56 5.04 11.23 5.26
CA VAL A 56 5.48 11.44 3.87
C VAL A 56 4.92 12.73 3.27
N ASN A 57 4.48 13.67 4.12
CA ASN A 57 3.85 14.93 3.71
C ASN A 57 4.75 15.85 2.86
N ASN A 58 6.03 15.55 2.67
CA ASN A 58 6.95 16.23 1.77
C ASN A 58 7.12 15.52 0.41
N TRP A 59 6.46 14.39 0.18
CA TRP A 59 6.53 13.66 -1.09
C TRP A 59 5.53 14.22 -2.10
N HIS A 60 5.79 13.98 -3.39
CA HIS A 60 4.89 14.38 -4.48
C HIS A 60 3.75 13.39 -4.68
N ALA A 61 3.98 12.12 -4.35
CA ALA A 61 3.01 11.05 -4.43
C ALA A 61 3.55 9.81 -3.69
N CYS A 62 2.68 8.87 -3.36
CA CYS A 62 3.07 7.61 -2.73
C CYS A 62 2.20 6.44 -3.21
N LEU A 63 2.77 5.23 -3.19
CA LEU A 63 1.99 3.99 -3.21
C LEU A 63 1.65 3.59 -1.78
N ILE A 64 0.40 3.19 -1.56
CA ILE A 64 -0.06 2.54 -0.35
C ILE A 64 -0.01 1.04 -0.58
N CYS A 65 0.95 0.39 0.07
CA CYS A 65 1.20 -1.04 -0.04
C CYS A 65 0.76 -1.75 1.25
N LEU A 66 0.13 -2.92 1.10
CA LEU A 66 -0.14 -3.81 2.22
C LEU A 66 1.06 -4.73 2.45
N ALA A 67 1.32 -5.05 3.72
CA ALA A 67 2.50 -5.80 4.15
C ALA A 67 2.43 -7.31 3.80
N ASP A 68 1.22 -7.79 3.57
CA ASP A 68 0.72 -9.14 3.34
C ASP A 68 0.57 -9.55 1.89
N MET A 69 1.14 -8.78 0.97
CA MET A 69 1.10 -9.08 -0.47
C MET A 69 2.49 -9.44 -1.03
N PRO A 70 3.08 -10.60 -0.67
CA PRO A 70 4.47 -10.95 -0.97
C PRO A 70 4.74 -11.31 -2.44
N PHE A 71 3.69 -11.39 -3.27
CA PHE A 71 3.77 -11.94 -4.62
C PHE A 71 3.76 -10.88 -5.72
N ILE A 72 3.42 -9.63 -5.41
CA ILE A 72 3.43 -8.53 -6.38
C ILE A 72 4.83 -8.38 -6.97
N LYS A 73 4.92 -8.30 -8.30
CA LYS A 73 6.19 -8.17 -9.03
C LYS A 73 6.79 -6.77 -8.83
N ILE A 74 8.12 -6.70 -8.86
CA ILE A 74 8.86 -5.44 -8.75
C ILE A 74 8.45 -4.48 -9.89
N GLU A 75 8.24 -5.04 -11.07
CA GLU A 75 7.80 -4.35 -12.29
C GLU A 75 6.42 -3.74 -12.12
N THR A 76 5.50 -4.42 -11.42
CA THR A 76 4.15 -3.91 -11.12
C THR A 76 4.23 -2.64 -10.26
N TYR A 77 5.04 -2.66 -9.20
CA TYR A 77 5.28 -1.47 -8.38
C TYR A 77 5.90 -0.31 -9.19
N ARG A 78 6.89 -0.60 -10.04
CA ARG A 78 7.53 0.41 -10.90
C ARG A 78 6.55 1.02 -11.89
N SER A 79 5.74 0.20 -12.55
CA SER A 79 4.74 0.64 -13.53
C SER A 79 3.67 1.50 -12.90
N LEU A 80 3.17 1.12 -11.71
CA LEU A 80 2.22 1.93 -10.94
C LEU A 80 2.81 3.28 -10.55
N ALA A 81 4.02 3.28 -9.98
CA ALA A 81 4.70 4.51 -9.58
C ALA A 81 4.99 5.45 -10.77
N SER A 82 5.31 4.89 -11.94
CA SER A 82 5.61 5.69 -13.15
C SER A 82 4.42 6.46 -13.72
N GLN A 83 3.18 6.01 -13.42
CA GLN A 83 1.95 6.68 -13.84
C GLN A 83 1.45 7.71 -12.82
N LEU A 84 2.05 7.73 -11.64
CA LEU A 84 1.61 8.56 -10.53
C LEU A 84 2.16 9.98 -10.69
N ASN A 85 1.30 10.97 -10.50
CA ASN A 85 1.65 12.38 -10.45
C ASN A 85 1.02 13.01 -9.19
N GLN A 86 1.04 14.35 -9.06
CA GLN A 86 0.53 14.99 -7.86
C GLN A 86 -1.01 15.05 -7.78
N ASP A 87 -1.70 14.92 -8.91
CA ASP A 87 -3.13 15.20 -9.07
C ASP A 87 -3.96 13.97 -9.51
N ASN A 88 -3.37 12.77 -9.54
CA ASN A 88 -4.08 11.53 -9.84
C ASN A 88 -4.04 10.48 -8.72
N ILE A 89 -4.94 9.51 -8.86
CA ILE A 89 -5.00 8.27 -8.07
C ILE A 89 -4.83 7.12 -9.06
N VAL A 90 -3.85 6.25 -8.85
CA VAL A 90 -3.60 5.11 -9.75
C VAL A 90 -4.02 3.82 -9.07
N ILE A 91 -4.93 3.06 -9.68
CA ILE A 91 -5.45 1.80 -9.13
C ILE A 91 -5.16 0.65 -10.10
N PRO A 92 -4.47 -0.42 -9.67
CA PRO A 92 -4.29 -1.61 -10.49
C PRO A 92 -5.62 -2.36 -10.64
N PHE A 93 -5.87 -2.87 -11.84
CA PHE A 93 -6.96 -3.77 -12.14
C PHE A 93 -6.40 -5.06 -12.74
N TYR A 94 -6.81 -6.21 -12.22
CA TYR A 94 -6.58 -7.51 -12.85
C TYR A 94 -7.93 -8.14 -13.16
N GLN A 95 -8.19 -8.46 -14.42
CA GLN A 95 -9.46 -9.08 -14.87
C GLN A 95 -10.71 -8.35 -14.32
N LYS A 96 -10.74 -7.01 -14.43
CA LYS A 96 -11.81 -6.11 -13.96
C LYS A 96 -11.97 -6.01 -12.43
N GLN A 97 -11.06 -6.59 -11.65
CA GLN A 97 -11.05 -6.44 -10.20
C GLN A 97 -9.99 -5.43 -9.80
N ALA A 98 -10.38 -4.44 -9.00
CA ALA A 98 -9.44 -3.48 -8.41
C ALA A 98 -8.57 -4.16 -7.35
N GLY A 99 -7.27 -3.88 -7.39
CA GLY A 99 -6.27 -4.46 -6.49
C GLY A 99 -5.44 -3.41 -5.76
N ASN A 100 -4.31 -3.88 -5.24
CA ASN A 100 -3.29 -3.10 -4.53
C ASN A 100 -1.91 -3.25 -5.22
N PRO A 101 -0.97 -2.33 -4.97
CA PRO A 101 -1.11 -1.11 -4.18
C PRO A 101 -1.87 0.00 -4.92
N VAL A 102 -2.50 0.89 -4.17
CA VAL A 102 -3.11 2.11 -4.73
C VAL A 102 -2.15 3.27 -4.60
N GLY A 103 -1.95 4.00 -5.69
CA GLY A 103 -1.15 5.23 -5.71
C GLY A 103 -2.00 6.47 -5.48
N PHE A 104 -1.49 7.41 -4.69
CA PHE A 104 -2.11 8.72 -4.47
C PHE A 104 -1.10 9.85 -4.68
N GLY A 105 -1.48 10.81 -5.51
CA GLY A 105 -0.81 12.10 -5.61
C GLY A 105 -0.98 12.96 -4.35
N ARG A 106 -0.06 13.90 -4.15
CA ARG A 106 -0.03 14.82 -3.00
C ARG A 106 -1.33 15.58 -2.79
N TYR A 107 -2.10 15.87 -3.84
CA TYR A 107 -3.34 16.64 -3.72
C TYR A 107 -4.40 15.93 -2.87
N PHE A 108 -4.31 14.61 -2.73
CA PHE A 108 -5.24 13.80 -1.94
C PHE A 108 -4.75 13.57 -0.49
N TYR A 109 -3.58 14.08 -0.12
CA TYR A 109 -3.00 13.81 1.21
C TYR A 109 -3.86 14.38 2.34
N SER A 110 -4.44 15.57 2.16
CA SER A 110 -5.34 16.16 3.16
C SER A 110 -6.53 15.24 3.44
N ASP A 111 -7.14 14.68 2.39
CA ASP A 111 -8.27 13.76 2.52
C ASP A 111 -7.83 12.47 3.20
N LEU A 112 -6.68 11.91 2.80
CA LEU A 112 -6.13 10.69 3.40
C LEU A 112 -5.78 10.87 4.88
N GLN A 113 -5.28 12.05 5.28
CA GLN A 113 -4.97 12.38 6.68
C GLN A 113 -6.23 12.53 7.55
N SER A 114 -7.40 12.72 6.94
CA SER A 114 -8.68 12.79 7.65
C SER A 114 -9.33 11.42 7.89
N LEU A 115 -8.73 10.34 7.36
CA LEU A 115 -9.30 9.00 7.45
C LEU A 115 -9.26 8.43 8.87
N SER A 116 -10.25 7.59 9.15
CA SER A 116 -10.38 6.82 10.39
C SER A 116 -11.15 5.52 10.11
N GLY A 117 -11.18 4.60 11.07
CA GLY A 117 -11.89 3.33 10.94
C GLY A 117 -11.27 2.40 9.89
N ASP A 118 -12.08 1.46 9.39
CA ASP A 118 -11.58 0.33 8.61
C ASP A 118 -11.69 0.51 7.08
N ALA A 119 -12.16 1.67 6.61
CA ALA A 119 -12.41 1.88 5.18
C ALA A 119 -11.11 2.04 4.35
N GLY A 120 -9.97 2.30 5.00
CA GLY A 120 -8.71 2.61 4.33
C GLY A 120 -8.86 3.80 3.37
N GLY A 121 -8.14 3.78 2.25
CA GLY A 121 -8.19 4.83 1.22
C GLY A 121 -9.46 4.85 0.35
N ARG A 122 -10.40 3.89 0.52
CA ARG A 122 -11.58 3.75 -0.35
C ARG A 122 -12.47 5.01 -0.42
N PRO A 123 -12.72 5.74 0.68
CA PRO A 123 -13.54 6.96 0.63
C PRO A 123 -12.91 8.03 -0.27
N VAL A 124 -11.60 8.24 -0.17
CA VAL A 124 -10.86 9.23 -0.99
C VAL A 124 -10.97 8.90 -2.47
N VAL A 125 -10.84 7.62 -2.83
CA VAL A 125 -11.06 7.16 -4.22
C VAL A 125 -12.48 7.47 -4.68
N LYS A 126 -13.49 7.18 -3.86
CA LYS A 126 -14.90 7.37 -4.20
C LYS A 126 -15.26 8.84 -4.42
N GLU A 127 -14.66 9.74 -3.65
CA GLU A 127 -14.90 11.18 -3.75
C GLU A 127 -14.14 11.83 -4.92
N ASN A 128 -13.05 11.22 -5.38
CA ASN A 128 -12.16 11.76 -6.41
C ASN A 128 -12.16 10.95 -7.72
N GLN A 129 -13.31 10.42 -8.15
CA GLN A 129 -13.42 9.55 -9.35
C GLN A 129 -12.83 10.16 -10.62
N ASN A 130 -12.91 11.47 -10.80
CA ASN A 130 -12.37 12.16 -11.98
C ASN A 130 -10.83 12.14 -12.05
N ALA A 131 -10.16 11.88 -10.93
CA ALA A 131 -8.71 11.79 -10.84
C ALA A 131 -8.20 10.32 -10.89
N VAL A 132 -9.11 9.34 -10.94
CA VAL A 132 -8.74 7.93 -10.94
C VAL A 132 -8.26 7.52 -12.33
N VAL A 133 -7.03 7.02 -12.37
CA VAL A 133 -6.40 6.37 -13.51
C VAL A 133 -6.34 4.87 -13.22
N THR A 134 -6.96 4.08 -14.09
CA THR A 134 -6.91 2.62 -14.00
C THR A 134 -5.65 2.10 -14.69
N PHE A 135 -4.90 1.25 -13.99
CA PHE A 135 -3.75 0.54 -14.54
C PHE A 135 -4.14 -0.93 -14.79
N ASP A 136 -4.15 -1.36 -16.04
CA ASP A 136 -4.38 -2.77 -16.37
C ASP A 136 -3.13 -3.58 -16.02
N ALA A 137 -3.20 -4.31 -14.91
CA ALA A 137 -2.11 -5.12 -14.39
C ALA A 137 -2.13 -6.49 -15.06
N GLU A 138 -1.00 -6.92 -15.63
CA GLU A 138 -0.79 -8.31 -16.05
C GLU A 138 -0.43 -9.24 -14.87
N ASP A 139 -0.36 -8.67 -13.67
CA ASP A 139 0.07 -9.34 -12.44
C ASP A 139 -1.13 -9.64 -11.54
N ALA A 140 -1.56 -10.90 -11.48
CA ALA A 140 -2.67 -11.33 -10.64
C ALA A 140 -2.42 -11.10 -9.14
N ALA A 141 -1.14 -11.00 -8.73
CA ALA A 141 -0.77 -10.81 -7.34
C ALA A 141 -1.24 -9.48 -6.74
N VAL A 142 -1.67 -8.52 -7.57
CA VAL A 142 -2.35 -7.29 -7.09
C VAL A 142 -3.67 -7.59 -6.35
N LEU A 143 -4.19 -8.82 -6.45
CA LEU A 143 -5.40 -9.28 -5.77
C LEU A 143 -5.11 -10.24 -4.60
N TYR A 144 -3.85 -10.62 -4.36
CA TYR A 144 -3.49 -11.71 -3.43
C TYR A 144 -3.04 -11.15 -2.09
N ASP A 145 -4.01 -10.91 -1.22
CA ASP A 145 -3.82 -10.58 0.19
C ASP A 145 -3.81 -11.86 1.04
N ILE A 146 -2.86 -11.98 1.98
CA ILE A 146 -2.61 -13.19 2.77
C ILE A 146 -3.15 -12.99 4.19
N ASP A 147 -4.42 -13.32 4.39
CA ASP A 147 -5.09 -13.27 5.70
C ASP A 147 -4.86 -14.54 6.53
N THR A 148 -4.75 -15.69 5.86
CA THR A 148 -4.66 -17.01 6.50
C THR A 148 -3.47 -17.82 6.00
N PRO A 149 -2.97 -18.80 6.77
CA PRO A 149 -1.95 -19.72 6.27
C PRO A 149 -2.36 -20.46 4.99
N ALA A 150 -3.65 -20.75 4.81
CA ALA A 150 -4.17 -21.41 3.61
C ALA A 150 -4.10 -20.52 2.36
N ASP A 151 -4.19 -19.19 2.52
CA ASP A 151 -4.04 -18.25 1.41
C ASP A 151 -2.63 -18.30 0.82
N LEU A 152 -1.62 -18.57 1.65
CA LEU A 152 -0.23 -18.71 1.19
C LEU A 152 -0.08 -19.87 0.21
N ASP A 153 -0.54 -21.07 0.59
CA ASP A 153 -0.46 -22.25 -0.27
C ASP A 153 -1.28 -22.07 -1.55
N LYS A 154 -2.49 -21.53 -1.40
CA LYS A 154 -3.40 -21.24 -2.51
C LYS A 154 -2.76 -20.32 -3.53
N TYR A 155 -2.31 -19.14 -3.14
CA TYR A 155 -1.78 -18.17 -4.09
C TYR A 155 -0.41 -18.55 -4.62
N GLN A 156 0.43 -19.23 -3.83
CA GLN A 156 1.70 -19.73 -4.31
C GLN A 156 1.53 -20.74 -5.46
N SER A 157 0.45 -21.53 -5.46
CA SER A 157 0.15 -22.47 -6.55
C SER A 157 -0.34 -21.82 -7.85
N LEU A 158 -0.67 -20.52 -7.81
CA LEU A 158 -1.21 -19.75 -8.94
C LEU A 158 -0.17 -18.85 -9.62
N LEU A 159 1.07 -18.80 -9.08
CA LEU A 159 2.20 -18.04 -9.61
C LEU A 159 3.04 -18.88 -10.57
#